data_AF-A0A820N0V7-F1
#
_entry.id   AF-A0A820N0V7-F1
#
_cell.length_a   1.000
_cell.length_b   1.000
_cell.length_c   1.000
_cell.angle_alpha   90.00
_cell.angle_beta   90.00
_cell.angle_gamma   90.00
#
_symmetry.space_group_name_H-M   'P 1'
#
loop_
_entity.id
_entity.type
_entity.pdbx_description
1 polymer ?
#
loop_
_entity_poly.entity_id
_entity_poly.type
_entity_poly.pdbx_seq_one_letter_code
_entity_poly.pdbx_strand_id
1 'polypeptide(L)'
;MNLKLRGQNFWTTLTVVGAGPVWEGTYALTSNCNTNTCCCPKGNIVLTRSSSTTALNFLSAQFAVTGYCGLTTSISQSTTYPTGYSWSVAYGLATVQFTLSTDSSSISGAIVGTSLCSMTAKKIN
;
A
#
# COMPACT_ATOMS: atom_id res chain seq x y z
N MET A 1 38.78 -22.08 -13.96
CA MET A 1 38.38 -22.36 -15.35
C MET A 1 38.24 -21.01 -16.05
N ASN A 2 39.21 -20.66 -16.88
CA ASN A 2 39.39 -19.30 -17.41
C ASN A 2 38.67 -19.17 -18.76
N LEU A 3 37.69 -18.26 -18.85
CA LEU A 3 37.25 -17.74 -20.15
C LEU A 3 37.88 -16.35 -20.36
N LYS A 4 38.79 -16.30 -21.34
CA LYS A 4 39.48 -15.09 -21.80
C LYS A 4 38.71 -14.55 -23.00
N LEU A 5 37.85 -13.54 -22.78
CA LEU A 5 37.22 -12.79 -23.87
C LEU A 5 38.04 -11.53 -24.16
N ARG A 6 38.40 -11.37 -25.43
CA ARG A 6 39.22 -10.27 -25.94
C ARG A 6 38.47 -8.94 -25.82
N GLY A 7 39.10 -7.98 -25.15
CA GLY A 7 39.20 -6.60 -25.62
C GLY A 7 37.92 -5.81 -25.88
N GLN A 8 37.01 -5.72 -24.91
CA GLN A 8 36.11 -4.55 -24.76
C GLN A 8 35.85 -4.30 -23.27
N ASN A 9 36.23 -3.13 -22.77
CA ASN A 9 35.87 -2.68 -21.43
C ASN A 9 34.38 -2.29 -21.44
N PHE A 10 33.51 -3.29 -21.30
CA PHE A 10 32.10 -3.05 -20.99
C PHE A 10 32.01 -2.58 -19.54
N TRP A 11 32.01 -1.27 -19.34
CA TRP A 11 31.50 -0.67 -18.12
C TRP A 11 29.99 -0.86 -18.15
N THR A 12 29.52 -2.04 -17.73
CA THR A 12 28.10 -2.22 -17.45
C THR A 12 27.83 -1.45 -16.16
N THR A 13 27.41 -0.20 -16.29
CA THR A 13 26.79 0.53 -15.18
C THR A 13 25.60 -0.31 -14.75
N LEU A 14 25.76 -1.09 -13.69
CA LEU A 14 24.67 -1.78 -13.02
C LEU A 14 23.83 -0.69 -12.36
N THR A 15 22.85 -0.16 -13.09
CA THR A 15 21.81 0.64 -12.47
C THR A 15 21.05 -0.31 -11.57
N VAL A 16 21.36 -0.27 -10.27
CA VAL A 16 20.44 -0.75 -9.25
C VAL A 16 19.23 0.17 -9.39
N VAL A 17 18.27 -0.23 -10.22
CA VAL A 17 16.92 0.31 -10.16
C VAL A 17 16.48 -0.10 -8.76
N GLY A 18 16.60 0.81 -7.79
CA GLY A 18 16.11 0.57 -6.45
C GLY A 18 14.70 0.00 -6.61
N ALA A 19 14.48 -1.20 -6.09
CA ALA A 19 13.20 -1.87 -6.24
C ALA A 19 12.12 -0.87 -5.81
N GLY A 20 11.23 -0.52 -6.72
CA GLY A 20 10.17 0.45 -6.43
C GLY A 20 9.33 0.01 -5.22
N PRO A 21 8.48 0.88 -4.68
CA PRO A 21 7.68 0.58 -3.49
C PRO A 21 6.91 -0.73 -3.68
N VAL A 22 7.11 -1.68 -2.76
CA VAL A 22 6.40 -2.97 -2.75
C VAL A 22 5.23 -2.87 -1.78
N TRP A 23 4.04 -2.59 -2.32
CA TRP A 23 2.81 -2.39 -1.56
C TRP A 23 2.15 -3.69 -1.11
N GLU A 24 2.35 -4.78 -1.85
CA GLU A 24 1.66 -6.05 -1.68
C GLU A 24 1.99 -6.69 -0.34
N GLY A 25 0.97 -7.25 0.29
CA GLY A 25 1.10 -8.01 1.53
C GLY A 25 -0.10 -7.82 2.44
N THR A 26 -0.02 -8.44 3.61
CA THR A 26 -1.02 -8.29 4.66
C THR A 26 -0.48 -7.38 5.74
N TYR A 27 -1.20 -6.32 6.07
CA TYR A 27 -0.82 -5.36 7.09
C TYR A 27 -1.80 -5.44 8.27
N ALA A 28 -1.30 -5.79 9.44
CA ALA A 28 -2.07 -5.77 10.68
C ALA A 28 -2.04 -4.37 11.28
N LEU A 29 -3.22 -3.82 11.61
CA LEU A 29 -3.31 -2.51 12.27
C LEU A 29 -2.59 -2.54 13.62
N THR A 30 -1.67 -1.60 13.81
CA THR A 30 -0.94 -1.37 15.06
C THR A 30 -1.48 -0.16 15.84
N SER A 31 -2.09 0.80 15.14
CA SER A 31 -2.86 1.87 15.75
C SER A 31 -4.14 2.11 14.94
N ASN A 32 -5.22 2.42 15.64
CA ASN A 32 -6.53 2.70 15.06
C ASN A 32 -6.84 4.19 15.16
N CYS A 33 -7.60 4.70 14.20
CA CYS A 33 -8.15 6.05 14.33
C CYS A 33 -9.27 6.13 15.37
N ASN A 34 -9.71 7.35 15.68
CA ASN A 34 -10.81 7.59 16.60
C ASN A 34 -12.16 7.12 16.02
N THR A 35 -12.66 5.98 16.48
CA THR A 35 -13.91 5.37 16.02
C THR A 35 -15.17 6.19 16.35
N ASN A 36 -15.10 7.15 17.28
CA ASN A 36 -16.23 8.04 17.59
C ASN A 36 -16.39 9.16 16.56
N THR A 37 -15.35 9.43 15.76
CA THR A 37 -15.32 10.53 14.79
C THR A 37 -15.10 10.02 13.37
N CYS A 38 -14.53 8.83 13.21
CA CYS A 38 -14.01 8.32 11.94
C CYS A 38 -14.55 6.92 11.61
N CYS A 39 -14.62 6.63 10.31
CA CYS A 39 -14.82 5.29 9.78
C CYS A 39 -13.46 4.60 9.67
N CYS A 40 -13.06 3.91 10.73
CA CYS A 40 -11.72 3.37 10.90
C CYS A 40 -11.58 1.98 10.31
N PRO A 41 -10.49 1.70 9.58
CA PRO A 41 -10.14 0.33 9.24
C PRO A 41 -10.04 -0.55 10.49
N LYS A 42 -10.39 -1.82 10.33
CA LYS A 42 -10.40 -2.85 11.37
C LYS A 42 -9.80 -4.14 10.85
N GLY A 43 -9.02 -4.79 11.70
CA GLY A 43 -8.36 -6.06 11.38
C GLY A 43 -7.15 -5.87 10.47
N ASN A 44 -7.11 -6.63 9.38
CA ASN A 44 -6.00 -6.63 8.44
C ASN A 44 -6.37 -5.87 7.16
N ILE A 45 -5.39 -5.16 6.62
CA ILE A 45 -5.43 -4.58 5.28
C ILE A 45 -4.66 -5.52 4.36
N VAL A 46 -5.35 -6.12 3.40
CA VAL A 46 -4.75 -7.00 2.41
C VAL A 46 -4.56 -6.21 1.13
N LEU A 47 -3.31 -6.07 0.69
CA LEU A 47 -2.94 -5.41 -0.54
C LEU A 47 -2.41 -6.44 -1.55
N THR A 48 -3.04 -6.53 -2.71
CA THR A 48 -2.68 -7.51 -3.76
C THR A 48 -2.40 -6.79 -5.06
N ARG A 49 -1.23 -7.03 -5.68
CA ARG A 49 -0.98 -6.62 -7.06
C ARG A 49 -1.62 -7.62 -8.00
N SER A 50 -2.36 -7.09 -8.95
CA SER A 50 -3.03 -7.89 -9.96
C SER A 50 -2.87 -7.24 -11.34
N SER A 51 -3.07 -8.07 -12.35
CA SER A 51 -3.16 -7.70 -13.76
C SER A 51 -4.43 -8.31 -14.33
N SER A 52 -5.16 -7.55 -15.14
CA SER A 52 -6.32 -8.00 -15.87
C SER A 52 -6.05 -7.93 -17.36
N THR A 53 -6.97 -8.48 -18.16
CA THR A 53 -6.93 -8.41 -19.62
C THR A 53 -7.05 -6.99 -20.15
N THR A 54 -7.61 -6.06 -19.38
CA THR A 54 -7.85 -4.65 -19.75
C THR A 54 -6.95 -3.65 -19.05
N ALA A 55 -6.31 -4.02 -17.93
CA ALA A 55 -5.42 -3.15 -17.17
C ALA A 55 -4.28 -3.94 -16.54
N LEU A 56 -3.05 -3.54 -16.84
CA LEU A 56 -1.85 -4.08 -16.21
C LEU A 56 -1.52 -3.27 -14.95
N ASN A 57 -1.06 -3.96 -13.90
CA ASN A 57 -0.57 -3.37 -12.65
C ASN A 57 -1.60 -2.51 -11.92
N PHE A 58 -2.54 -3.16 -11.24
CA PHE A 58 -3.41 -2.52 -10.25
C PHE A 58 -3.12 -3.06 -8.85
N LEU A 59 -3.34 -2.20 -7.85
CA LEU A 59 -3.31 -2.56 -6.44
C LEU A 59 -4.76 -2.72 -5.98
N SER A 60 -5.12 -3.92 -5.51
CA SER A 60 -6.38 -4.18 -4.84
C SER A 60 -6.18 -4.10 -3.34
N ALA A 61 -7.05 -3.38 -2.65
CA ALA A 61 -7.07 -3.27 -1.21
C ALA A 61 -8.36 -3.82 -0.63
N GLN A 62 -8.23 -4.70 0.36
CA GLN A 62 -9.34 -5.32 1.06
C GLN A 62 -9.17 -5.14 2.57
N PHE A 63 -10.16 -4.56 3.24
CA PHE A 63 -10.17 -4.34 4.68
C PHE A 63 -11.59 -4.09 5.19
N ALA A 64 -11.85 -4.32 6.47
CA ALA A 64 -13.10 -3.90 7.09
C ALA A 64 -12.97 -2.48 7.64
N VAL A 65 -14.07 -1.72 7.71
CA VAL A 65 -14.16 -0.43 8.42
C VAL A 65 -15.22 -0.49 9.52
N THR A 66 -15.05 0.27 10.59
CA THR A 66 -15.96 0.35 11.74
C THR A 66 -15.92 1.74 12.40
N GLY A 67 -16.79 2.00 13.37
CA GLY A 67 -16.84 3.28 14.10
C GLY A 67 -17.98 4.18 13.63
N TYR A 68 -17.69 5.44 13.31
CA TYR A 68 -18.69 6.47 12.99
C TYR A 68 -19.52 6.15 11.72
N CYS A 69 -19.10 5.16 10.92
CA CYS A 69 -19.91 4.60 9.83
C CYS A 69 -21.14 3.79 10.31
N GLY A 70 -21.32 3.58 11.61
CA GLY A 70 -22.48 2.92 12.23
C GLY A 70 -22.50 1.40 12.11
N LEU A 71 -21.96 0.83 11.03
CA LEU A 71 -21.83 -0.62 10.83
C LEU A 71 -20.40 -1.00 10.44
N THR A 72 -20.07 -2.27 10.68
CA THR A 72 -18.81 -2.84 10.16
C THR A 72 -19.04 -3.31 8.73
N THR A 73 -18.31 -2.72 7.78
CA THR A 73 -18.47 -3.02 6.36
C THR A 73 -17.13 -3.38 5.74
N SER A 74 -17.11 -4.37 4.85
CA SER A 74 -15.92 -4.72 4.08
C SER A 74 -15.76 -3.79 2.88
N ILE A 75 -14.58 -3.20 2.75
CA ILE A 75 -14.15 -2.39 1.62
C ILE A 75 -13.29 -3.27 0.71
N SER A 76 -13.61 -3.25 -0.58
CA SER A 76 -12.78 -3.81 -1.64
C SER A 76 -12.65 -2.75 -2.73
N GLN A 77 -11.44 -2.27 -2.95
CA GLN A 77 -11.14 -1.21 -3.91
C GLN A 77 -9.94 -1.61 -4.77
N SER A 78 -9.90 -1.16 -6.02
CA SER A 78 -8.75 -1.35 -6.89
C SER A 78 -8.38 -0.03 -7.57
N THR A 79 -7.09 0.25 -7.60
CA THR A 79 -6.54 1.45 -8.27
C THR A 79 -5.33 1.05 -9.12
N THR A 80 -4.91 1.91 -10.03
CA THR A 80 -3.59 1.77 -10.67
C THR A 80 -2.51 1.59 -9.61
N TYR A 81 -1.55 0.69 -9.85
CA TYR A 81 -0.49 0.41 -8.91
C TYR A 81 0.35 1.67 -8.65
N PRO A 82 0.55 2.09 -7.39
CA PRO A 82 1.27 3.33 -7.10
C PRO A 82 2.75 3.20 -7.47
N THR A 83 3.29 4.19 -8.19
CA THR A 83 4.72 4.27 -8.51
C THR A 83 5.56 4.84 -7.36
N GLY A 84 4.91 5.48 -6.38
CA GLY A 84 5.55 6.09 -5.21
C GLY A 84 5.09 5.48 -3.89
N TYR A 85 5.55 6.07 -2.80
CA TYR A 85 5.25 5.66 -1.42
C TYR A 85 3.92 6.23 -0.90
N SER A 86 3.12 6.87 -1.75
CA SER A 86 1.81 7.39 -1.36
C SER A 86 0.72 6.86 -2.30
N TRP A 87 -0.41 6.51 -1.71
CA TRP A 87 -1.56 5.94 -2.39
C TRP A 87 -2.83 6.41 -1.70
N SER A 88 -3.88 6.75 -2.44
CA SER A 88 -5.14 7.19 -1.85
C SER A 88 -6.29 6.31 -2.34
N VAL A 89 -7.21 6.00 -1.43
CA VAL A 89 -8.42 5.24 -1.74
C VAL A 89 -9.63 5.91 -1.12
N ALA A 90 -10.69 6.03 -1.91
CA ALA A 90 -11.97 6.48 -1.44
C ALA A 90 -12.80 5.28 -0.96
N TYR A 91 -13.45 5.40 0.18
CA TYR A 91 -14.51 4.48 0.61
C TYR A 91 -15.63 5.28 1.27
N GLY A 92 -16.86 5.10 0.77
CA GLY A 92 -17.98 5.95 1.16
C GLY A 92 -17.71 7.41 0.82
N LEU A 93 -17.78 8.29 1.83
CA LEU A 93 -17.53 9.74 1.72
C LEU A 93 -16.13 10.16 2.18
N ALA A 94 -15.27 9.21 2.55
CA ALA A 94 -13.93 9.47 3.03
C ALA A 94 -12.88 9.04 2.01
N THR A 95 -11.79 9.81 1.93
CA THR A 95 -10.58 9.41 1.21
C THR A 95 -9.48 9.19 2.23
N VAL A 96 -8.93 7.98 2.27
CA VAL A 96 -7.73 7.69 3.06
C VAL A 96 -6.52 7.78 2.17
N GLN A 97 -5.54 8.57 2.61
CA GLN A 97 -4.20 8.58 2.05
C GLN A 97 -3.31 7.67 2.86
N PHE A 98 -2.82 6.62 2.22
CA PHE A 98 -1.82 5.71 2.73
C PHE A 98 -0.42 6.13 2.32
N THR A 99 0.53 5.95 3.22
CA THR A 99 1.96 6.12 2.98
C THR A 99 2.68 4.84 3.37
N LEU A 100 3.46 4.27 2.44
CA LEU A 100 4.29 3.09 2.64
C LEU A 100 5.65 3.50 3.19
N SER A 101 6.19 2.73 4.15
CA SER A 101 7.57 2.92 4.58
C SER A 101 8.56 2.52 3.49
N THR A 102 9.76 3.11 3.51
CA THR A 102 10.80 2.88 2.50
C THR A 102 11.30 1.44 2.42
N ASP A 103 11.14 0.68 3.50
CA ASP A 103 11.46 -0.74 3.61
C ASP A 103 10.27 -1.66 3.29
N SER A 104 9.12 -1.10 2.89
CA SER A 104 7.87 -1.83 2.64
C SER A 104 7.37 -2.66 3.83
N SER A 105 7.78 -2.33 5.06
CA SER A 105 7.41 -3.08 6.27
C SER A 105 6.16 -2.54 6.98
N SER A 106 5.70 -1.35 6.63
CA SER A 106 4.58 -0.71 7.30
C SER A 106 3.86 0.29 6.40
N ILE A 107 2.59 0.55 6.71
CA ILE A 107 1.80 1.62 6.11
C ILE A 107 1.25 2.52 7.22
N SER A 108 1.25 3.82 6.98
CA SER A 108 0.45 4.78 7.74
C SER A 108 -0.71 5.25 6.87
N GLY A 109 -1.84 5.57 7.47
CA GLY A 109 -3.02 6.04 6.77
C GLY A 109 -3.63 7.22 7.50
N ALA A 110 -4.15 8.20 6.77
CA ALA A 110 -4.94 9.29 7.33
C ALA A 110 -6.12 9.63 6.43
N ILE A 111 -7.30 9.89 7.00
CA ILE A 111 -8.41 10.45 6.23
C ILE A 111 -8.05 11.90 5.86
N VAL A 112 -8.06 12.21 4.57
CA VAL A 112 -7.74 13.53 4.04
C VAL A 112 -8.70 14.57 4.63
N GLY A 113 -8.16 15.68 5.13
CA GLY A 113 -8.93 16.77 5.74
C GLY A 113 -9.21 16.61 7.23
N THR A 114 -8.77 15.52 7.88
CA THR A 114 -8.91 15.34 9.34
C THR A 114 -7.70 14.65 9.96
N SER A 115 -7.08 15.28 10.96
CA SER A 115 -5.94 14.72 11.70
C SER A 115 -6.34 13.67 12.73
N LEU A 116 -7.62 13.65 13.13
CA LEU A 116 -8.18 12.73 14.12
C LEU A 116 -8.34 11.30 13.59
N CYS A 117 -8.24 11.14 12.27
CA CYS A 117 -8.49 9.88 11.59
C CYS A 117 -7.20 9.27 11.01
N SER A 118 -6.16 9.12 11.84
CA SER A 118 -4.90 8.47 11.46
C SER A 118 -4.78 7.04 12.01
N MET A 119 -4.06 6.21 11.29
CA MET A 119 -3.82 4.80 11.60
C MET A 119 -2.42 4.38 11.15
N THR A 120 -1.94 3.29 11.70
CA THR A 120 -0.72 2.63 11.24
C THR A 120 -0.94 1.13 11.21
N ALA A 121 -0.29 0.44 10.27
CA ALA A 121 -0.31 -1.00 10.15
C ALA A 121 1.09 -1.52 9.82
N LYS A 122 1.42 -2.70 10.35
CA LYS A 122 2.69 -3.38 10.09
C LYS A 122 2.45 -4.59 9.21
N LYS A 123 3.32 -4.80 8.24
CA LYS A 123 3.31 -5.96 7.37
C LYS A 123 3.59 -7.23 8.18
N ILE A 124 2.77 -8.25 7.97
CA ILE A 124 2.84 -9.54 8.65
C ILE A 124 3.02 -10.72 7.68
N ASN A 125 2.87 -10.48 6.38
CA ASN A 125 3.14 -11.43 5.29
C ASN A 125 3.36 -10.66 3.99
#